data_AF-A0A2D7XF88-F1
#
_entry.id   AF-A0A2D7XF88-F1
#
_cell.length_a   1.000
_cell.length_b   1.000
_cell.length_c   1.000
_cell.angle_alpha   90.00
_cell.angle_beta   90.00
_cell.angle_gamma   90.00
#
_symmetry.space_group_name_H-M   'P 1'
#
loop_
_entity.id
_entity.type
_entity.pdbx_description
1 polymer ?
#
loop_
_entity_poly.entity_id
_entity_poly.type
_entity_poly.pdbx_seq_one_letter_code
_entity_poly.pdbx_strand_id
1 'polypeptide(L)'
;MLLGIVMAASKNHNQMPAHAHILLVGFVVSFIYALCHKLWLNNISNTLAKLQFYAHQIGAFVMLLSLFLLYGNMATPATLDPILAVSSILVWIGIILMALLFMRNKTT
;
A
#
# COMPACT_ATOMS: atom_id res chain seq x y z
N MET A 1 -13.63 -1.71 -2.24
CA MET A 1 -15.06 -1.41 -2.50
C MET A 1 -15.98 -2.57 -2.15
N LEU A 2 -15.80 -3.76 -2.74
CA LEU A 2 -16.59 -4.95 -2.38
C LEU A 2 -16.62 -5.23 -0.88
N LEU A 3 -15.45 -5.13 -0.21
CA LEU A 3 -15.35 -5.29 1.24
C LEU A 3 -16.23 -4.30 2.03
N GLY A 4 -16.34 -3.05 1.56
CA GLY A 4 -17.21 -2.04 2.18
C GLY A 4 -18.69 -2.35 2.04
N ILE A 5 -19.10 -2.82 0.87
CA ILE A 5 -20.48 -3.25 0.60
C ILE A 5 -20.84 -4.44 1.47
N VAL A 6 -19.94 -5.42 1.60
CA VAL A 6 -20.14 -6.60 2.46
C VAL A 6 -20.24 -6.20 3.94
N MET A 7 -19.41 -5.27 4.43
CA MET A 7 -19.51 -4.76 5.80
C MET A 7 -20.84 -4.02 6.04
N ALA A 8 -21.27 -3.18 5.10
CA ALA A 8 -22.54 -2.46 5.20
C ALA A 8 -23.75 -3.42 5.21
N ALA A 9 -23.72 -4.45 4.35
CA ALA A 9 -24.78 -5.46 4.27
C ALA A 9 -24.84 -6.35 5.52
N SER A 10 -23.69 -6.74 6.07
CA SER A 10 -23.60 -7.64 7.24
C SER A 10 -23.64 -6.92 8.60
N LYS A 11 -23.61 -5.58 8.62
CA LYS A 11 -23.40 -4.72 9.81
C LYS A 11 -22.17 -5.09 10.67
N ASN A 12 -21.30 -5.97 10.17
CA ASN A 12 -20.10 -6.40 10.88
C ASN A 12 -18.91 -5.57 10.41
N HIS A 13 -18.36 -4.79 11.35
CA HIS A 13 -17.28 -3.83 11.09
C HIS A 13 -15.90 -4.37 11.49
N ASN A 14 -15.77 -5.68 11.75
CA ASN A 14 -14.48 -6.27 12.12
C ASN A 14 -13.40 -6.03 11.06
N GLN A 15 -13.78 -5.91 9.79
CA GLN A 15 -12.85 -5.67 8.67
C GLN A 15 -12.64 -4.19 8.33
N MET A 16 -13.10 -3.26 9.18
CA MET A 16 -12.92 -1.83 8.97
C MET A 16 -11.45 -1.44 8.73
N PRO A 17 -10.45 -2.00 9.45
CA PRO A 17 -9.04 -1.70 9.18
C PRO A 17 -8.61 -2.11 7.77
N ALA A 18 -8.97 -3.32 7.32
CA ALA A 18 -8.66 -3.81 5.98
C ALA A 18 -9.30 -2.91 4.89
N HIS A 19 -10.53 -2.46 5.11
CA HIS A 19 -11.23 -1.56 4.20
C HIS A 19 -10.60 -0.16 4.13
N ALA A 20 -10.19 0.41 5.25
CA ALA A 20 -9.53 1.71 5.27
C ALA A 20 -8.20 1.67 4.52
N HIS A 21 -7.40 0.62 4.73
CA HIS A 21 -6.08 0.49 4.10
C HIS A 21 -6.17 0.22 2.59
N ILE A 22 -7.17 -0.52 2.09
CA ILE A 22 -7.28 -0.75 0.64
C ILE A 22 -7.63 0.53 -0.11
N LEU A 23 -8.40 1.42 0.51
CA LEU A 23 -8.70 2.74 -0.02
C LEU A 23 -7.50 3.67 0.07
N LEU A 24 -6.85 3.75 1.24
CA LEU A 24 -5.74 4.67 1.44
C LEU A 24 -4.49 4.21 0.68
N VAL A 25 -3.96 3.04 1.00
CA VAL A 25 -2.68 2.52 0.46
C VAL A 25 -2.87 1.97 -0.95
N GLY A 26 -3.97 1.24 -1.19
CA GLY A 26 -4.24 0.62 -2.48
C GLY A 26 -4.66 1.62 -3.55
N PHE A 27 -5.49 2.61 -3.20
CA PHE A 27 -6.03 3.58 -4.16
C PHE A 27 -5.39 4.97 -4.03
N VAL A 28 -5.55 5.68 -2.91
CA VAL A 28 -5.12 7.09 -2.79
C VAL A 28 -3.62 7.26 -2.96
N VAL A 29 -2.80 6.49 -2.24
CA VAL A 29 -1.33 6.57 -2.31
C VAL A 29 -0.83 6.18 -3.70
N SER A 30 -1.33 5.06 -4.25
CA SER A 30 -0.99 4.61 -5.61
C SER A 30 -1.36 5.64 -6.68
N PHE A 31 -2.51 6.32 -6.52
CA PHE A 31 -2.94 7.38 -7.42
C PHE A 31 -2.02 8.60 -7.33
N ILE A 32 -1.64 9.02 -6.13
CA ILE A 32 -0.66 10.09 -5.92
C ILE A 32 0.67 9.72 -6.59
N TYR A 33 1.13 8.48 -6.46
CA TYR A 33 2.36 8.03 -7.13
C TYR A 33 2.27 8.09 -8.65
N ALA A 34 1.17 7.64 -9.23
CA ALA A 34 0.94 7.74 -10.67
C ALA A 34 0.94 9.20 -11.14
N LEU A 35 0.32 10.10 -10.37
CA LEU A 35 0.32 11.54 -10.63
C LEU A 35 1.73 12.13 -10.55
N CYS A 36 2.49 11.78 -9.52
CA CYS A 36 3.90 12.17 -9.35
C CYS A 36 4.73 11.73 -10.56
N HIS A 37 4.57 10.48 -10.99
CA HIS A 37 5.26 9.95 -12.16
C HIS A 37 4.90 10.69 -13.45
N LYS A 38 3.62 10.96 -13.68
CA LYS A 38 3.13 11.61 -14.89
C LYS A 38 3.54 13.09 -14.97
N LEU A 39 3.44 13.84 -13.88
CA LEU A 39 3.72 15.28 -13.90
C LEU A 39 5.21 15.60 -13.79
N TRP A 40 5.94 14.89 -12.93
CA TRP A 40 7.32 15.26 -12.60
C TRP A 40 8.36 14.29 -13.17
N LEU A 41 8.07 12.99 -13.31
CA LEU A 41 9.06 12.00 -13.76
C LEU A 41 8.89 11.52 -15.22
N ASN A 42 8.27 12.34 -16.08
CA ASN A 42 7.86 11.95 -17.43
C ASN A 42 9.01 11.46 -18.35
N ASN A 43 10.27 11.74 -18.02
CA ASN A 43 11.45 11.39 -18.84
C ASN A 43 12.49 10.51 -18.13
N ILE A 44 12.19 9.99 -16.94
CA ILE A 44 13.19 9.23 -16.17
C ILE A 44 12.87 7.74 -16.22
N SER A 45 13.55 7.00 -17.09
CA SER A 45 13.56 5.53 -17.09
C SER A 45 14.42 4.97 -15.95
N ASN A 46 14.26 5.47 -14.72
CA ASN A 46 15.04 4.98 -13.60
C ASN A 46 14.52 3.63 -13.15
N THR A 47 15.39 2.61 -13.13
CA THR A 47 15.16 1.34 -12.42
C THR A 47 14.65 1.57 -10.99
N LEU A 48 15.04 2.70 -10.39
CA LEU A 48 14.58 3.16 -9.07
C LEU A 48 13.07 3.45 -9.01
N ALA A 49 12.46 3.97 -10.08
CA ALA A 49 11.01 4.18 -10.19
C ALA A 49 10.25 2.84 -10.22
N LYS A 50 10.77 1.87 -10.98
CA LYS A 50 10.20 0.51 -10.98
C LYS A 50 10.35 -0.15 -9.60
N LEU A 51 11.51 -0.01 -8.96
CA LEU A 51 11.75 -0.56 -7.63
C LEU A 51 10.79 0.02 -6.58
N GLN A 52 10.56 1.34 -6.61
CA GLN A 52 9.59 2.01 -5.76
C GLN A 52 8.18 1.45 -5.96
N PHE A 53 7.76 1.33 -7.23
CA PHE A 53 6.45 0.81 -7.59
C PHE A 53 6.26 -0.64 -7.09
N TYR A 54 7.22 -1.52 -7.35
CA TYR A 54 7.14 -2.91 -6.89
C TYR A 54 7.21 -3.04 -5.38
N ALA A 55 8.05 -2.27 -4.70
CA ALA A 55 8.14 -2.28 -3.23
C ALA A 55 6.79 -1.88 -2.60
N HIS A 56 6.17 -0.80 -3.09
CA HIS A 56 4.86 -0.38 -2.61
C HIS A 56 3.77 -1.39 -2.94
N GLN A 57 3.73 -1.91 -4.17
CA GLN A 57 2.69 -2.83 -4.60
C GLN A 57 2.75 -4.15 -3.81
N ILE A 58 3.95 -4.69 -3.59
CA ILE A 58 4.15 -5.90 -2.78
C ILE A 58 3.81 -5.62 -1.32
N GLY A 59 4.28 -4.51 -0.75
CA GLY A 59 3.98 -4.11 0.63
C GLY A 59 2.48 -3.92 0.87
N ALA A 60 1.81 -3.20 -0.02
CA ALA A 60 0.37 -2.98 0.04
C ALA A 60 -0.42 -4.30 -0.09
N PHE A 61 0.00 -5.18 -1.02
CA PHE A 61 -0.66 -6.46 -1.21
C PHE A 61 -0.52 -7.37 0.01
N VAL A 62 0.69 -7.51 0.57
CA VAL A 62 0.94 -8.32 1.77
C VAL A 62 0.20 -7.75 2.97
N MET A 63 0.25 -6.43 3.17
CA MET A 63 -0.47 -5.75 4.26
C MET A 63 -1.98 -6.03 4.19
N LEU A 64 -2.58 -5.86 3.01
CA LEU A 64 -4.01 -6.11 2.80
C LEU A 64 -4.40 -7.56 3.02
N LEU A 65 -3.58 -8.50 2.55
CA LEU A 65 -3.81 -9.92 2.73
C LEU A 65 -3.75 -10.29 4.22
N SER A 66 -2.72 -9.82 4.94
CA SER A 66 -2.57 -10.05 6.38
C SER A 66 -3.72 -9.46 7.18
N LEU A 67 -4.15 -8.22 6.88
CA LEU A 67 -5.33 -7.59 7.49
C LEU A 67 -6.59 -8.42 7.24
N PHE A 68 -6.81 -8.86 6.00
CA PHE A 68 -7.98 -9.64 5.65
C PHE A 68 -8.04 -10.98 6.40
N LEU A 69 -6.91 -11.69 6.50
CA LEU A 69 -6.81 -12.96 7.23
C LEU A 69 -6.98 -12.77 8.75
N LEU A 70 -6.37 -11.72 9.32
CA LEU A 70 -6.43 -11.43 10.76
C LEU A 70 -7.86 -11.13 11.19
N TYR A 71 -8.50 -10.18 10.53
CA TYR A 71 -9.87 -9.76 10.86
C TYR A 71 -10.94 -10.72 10.32
N GLY A 72 -10.54 -11.68 9.48
CA GLY A 72 -11.39 -12.74 8.93
C GLY A 72 -11.51 -13.94 9.86
N ASN A 73 -10.84 -13.94 11.02
CA ASN A 73 -10.70 -15.10 11.92
C ASN A 73 -10.11 -16.35 11.23
N MET A 74 -9.37 -16.19 10.12
CA MET A 74 -8.79 -17.33 9.39
C MET A 74 -7.37 -17.67 9.84
N ALA A 75 -6.74 -16.83 10.66
CA ALA A 75 -5.36 -17.01 11.11
C ALA A 75 -5.12 -16.40 12.50
N THR A 76 -4.12 -16.93 13.21
CA THR A 76 -3.75 -16.50 14.56
C THR A 76 -2.95 -15.19 14.55
N PRO A 77 -3.24 -14.24 15.46
CA PRO A 77 -2.52 -12.96 15.55
C PRO A 77 -1.00 -13.12 15.65
N ALA A 78 -0.54 -14.12 16.40
CA ALA A 78 0.87 -14.40 16.63
C ALA A 78 1.70 -14.63 15.35
N THR A 79 1.07 -15.09 14.27
CA THR A 79 1.77 -15.32 12.98
C THR A 79 1.64 -14.14 12.02
N LEU A 80 0.54 -13.38 12.12
CA LEU A 80 0.24 -12.29 11.21
C LEU A 80 0.82 -10.94 11.66
N ASP A 81 0.94 -10.68 12.95
CA ASP A 81 1.53 -9.46 13.51
C ASP A 81 2.93 -9.16 12.93
N PRO A 82 3.90 -10.11 12.90
CA PRO A 82 5.21 -9.83 12.31
C PRO A 82 5.14 -9.58 10.80
N ILE A 83 4.23 -10.24 10.07
CA ILE A 83 4.04 -10.02 8.63
C ILE A 83 3.44 -8.63 8.37
N LEU A 84 2.50 -8.21 9.21
CA LEU A 84 1.91 -6.88 9.20
C LEU A 84 2.97 -5.80 9.49
N ALA A 85 3.87 -6.04 10.45
CA ALA A 85 4.98 -5.14 10.74
C ALA A 85 5.93 -5.02 9.54
N VAL A 86 6.36 -6.13 8.94
CA VAL A 86 7.26 -6.14 7.78
C VAL A 86 6.61 -5.45 6.57
N SER A 87 5.34 -5.72 6.29
CA SER A 87 4.62 -5.08 5.18
C SER A 87 4.44 -3.58 5.38
N SER A 88 4.22 -3.13 6.62
CA SER A 88 4.17 -1.70 6.96
C SER A 88 5.50 -1.00 6.72
N ILE A 89 6.61 -1.62 7.11
CA ILE A 89 7.96 -1.13 6.81
C ILE A 89 8.18 -1.06 5.31
N LEU A 90 7.73 -2.06 4.55
CA LEU A 90 7.89 -2.10 3.09
C LEU A 90 7.13 -0.97 2.39
N VAL A 91 5.90 -0.66 2.82
CA VAL A 91 5.14 0.50 2.33
C VAL A 91 5.85 1.81 2.69
N TRP A 92 6.40 1.91 3.90
CA TRP A 92 7.16 3.09 4.33
C TRP A 92 8.42 3.31 3.50
N ILE A 93 9.15 2.24 3.19
CA ILE A 93 10.27 2.25 2.24
C ILE A 93 9.80 2.76 0.87
N GLY A 94 8.63 2.31 0.39
CA GLY A 94 8.03 2.79 -0.87
C GLY A 94 7.78 4.31 -0.89
N ILE A 95 7.38 4.90 0.25
CA ILE A 95 7.22 6.36 0.40
C ILE A 95 8.58 7.06 0.34
N ILE A 96 9.60 6.52 1.02
CA ILE A 96 10.96 7.10 1.02
C ILE A 96 11.56 7.06 -0.38
N LEU A 97 11.45 5.95 -1.11
CA LEU A 97 11.93 5.89 -2.48
C LEU A 97 11.24 6.91 -3.38
N MET A 98 9.94 7.15 -3.19
CA MET A 98 9.23 8.19 -3.93
C MET A 98 9.77 9.59 -3.60
N ALA A 99 10.01 9.90 -2.32
CA ALA A 99 10.60 11.17 -1.92
C ALA A 99 12.01 11.36 -2.53
N LEU A 100 12.85 10.32 -2.52
CA LEU A 100 14.19 10.36 -3.12
C LEU A 100 14.14 10.55 -4.64
N LEU A 101 13.21 9.89 -5.32
CA LEU A 101 12.97 10.06 -6.76
C LEU A 101 12.58 11.50 -7.08
N PHE A 102 11.69 12.08 -6.29
CA PHE A 102 11.25 13.47 -6.44
C PHE A 102 12.40 14.47 -6.22
N MET A 103 13.25 14.24 -5.21
CA MET A 103 14.44 15.07 -4.96
C MET A 103 15.46 14.99 -6.10
N ARG A 104 15.77 13.79 -6.61
CA ARG A 104 16.71 13.61 -7.75
C ARG A 104 16.24 14.28 -9.02
N ASN A 105 14.93 14.34 -9.25
CA ASN A 105 14.36 14.97 -10.44
C ASN A 105 14.49 16.50 -10.43
N LYS A 106 14.56 17.15 -9.25
CA LYS A 106 14.68 18.61 -9.16
C LYS A 106 16.11 19.12 -9.36
N THR A 107 17.11 18.24 -9.32
CA THR A 107 18.54 18.61 -9.37
C THR A 107 19.16 18.59 -10.77
N THR A 108 18.33 18.54 -11.83
CA THR A 108 18.74 18.65 -13.24
C THR A 108 17.88 19.67 -13.96
#